data_AF-A0A929YHD7-F1
#
_entry.id   AF-A0A929YHD7-F1
#
_cell.length_a   1.000
_cell.length_b   1.000
_cell.length_c   1.000
_cell.angle_alpha   90.00
_cell.angle_beta   90.00
_cell.angle_gamma   90.00
#
_symmetry.space_group_name_H-M   'P 1'
#
loop_
_entity.id
_entity.type
_entity.pdbx_description
1 polymer ?
#
loop_
_entity_poly.entity_id
_entity_poly.type
_entity_poly.pdbx_seq_one_letter_code
_entity_poly.pdbx_strand_id
1 'polypeptide(L)' 'MRITNRIMTNNAMYNINNNKINEDRIFTQITTGKKIDRPSADPVIAIRALSLRATMTELAQY' A
#
# COMPACT_ATOMS: atom_id res chain seq x y z
N MET A 1 14.91 18.31 29.14
CA MET A 1 15.26 17.25 28.16
C MET A 1 16.27 17.80 27.18
N ARG A 2 17.30 17.03 26.77
CA ARG A 2 18.36 17.49 25.85
C ARG A 2 18.24 16.79 24.50
N ILE A 3 18.12 17.57 23.43
CA ILE A 3 18.20 17.08 22.05
C ILE A 3 19.67 17.09 21.64
N THR A 4 20.17 15.98 21.09
CA THR A 4 21.55 15.86 20.62
C THR A 4 21.58 15.70 19.10
N ASN A 5 22.70 16.03 18.47
CA ASN A 5 22.88 15.88 17.03
C ASN A 5 22.62 14.43 16.56
N ARG A 6 22.98 13.45 17.39
CA ARG A 6 22.70 12.02 17.13
C ARG A 6 21.20 11.70 17.11
N ILE A 7 20.42 12.33 17.98
CA ILE A 7 18.95 12.16 17.98
C ILE A 7 18.35 12.78 16.72
N MET A 8 18.83 13.95 16.30
CA MET A 8 18.37 14.60 15.05
C MET A 8 18.71 13.76 13.81
N THR A 9 19.93 13.23 13.71
CA THR A 9 20.33 12.38 12.58
C THR A 9 19.54 11.07 12.55
N ASN A 10 19.31 10.44 13.70
CA ASN A 10 18.53 9.21 13.78
C ASN A 10 17.06 9.45 13.38
N ASN A 11 16.48 10.58 13.79
CA ASN A 11 15.12 10.94 13.39
C ASN A 11 15.03 11.19 11.87
N ALA A 12 15.99 11.92 11.29
CA ALA A 12 16.06 12.12 9.85
C ALA A 12 16.16 10.79 9.08
N MET A 13 17.05 9.89 9.51
CA MET A 13 17.19 8.56 8.90
C MET A 13 15.93 7.71 9.04
N TYR A 14 15.24 7.77 10.18
CA TYR A 14 13.96 7.09 10.37
C TYR A 14 12.90 7.60 9.38
N ASN A 15 12.79 8.93 9.22
CA ASN A 15 11.85 9.52 8.26
C ASN A 15 12.19 9.16 6.81
N ILE A 16 13.48 9.17 6.44
CA ILE A 16 13.93 8.78 5.09
C ILE A 16 13.55 7.32 4.81
N ASN A 17 13.77 6.41 5.75
CA ASN A 17 13.40 5.01 5.58
C ASN A 17 11.88 4.80 5.43
N ASN A 18 11.08 5.52 6.22
CA ASN A 18 9.62 5.47 6.08
C ASN A 18 9.15 6.01 4.72
N ASN A 19 9.75 7.11 4.25
CA ASN A 19 9.45 7.68 2.94
C ASN A 19 9.82 6.70 1.82
N LYS A 20 10.97 6.03 1.92
CA LYS A 20 11.39 5.00 0.96
C LYS A 20 10.36 3.87 0.86
N ILE A 21 9.87 3.35 1.99
CA ILE A 21 8.86 2.28 2.00
C ILE A 21 7.56 2.74 1.34
N ASN A 22 7.16 3.99 1.58
CA ASN A 22 5.97 4.56 0.96
C ASN A 22 6.15 4.76 -0.55
N GLU A 23 7.31 5.25 -0.99
CA GLU A 23 7.66 5.38 -2.41
C GLU A 23 7.63 4.02 -3.12
N ASP A 24 8.26 2.99 -2.54
CA ASP A 24 8.25 1.63 -3.08
C ASP A 24 6.82 1.10 -3.25
N ARG A 25 5.93 1.38 -2.28
CA ARG A 25 4.51 0.99 -2.35
C ARG A 25 3.77 1.73 -3.47
N ILE A 26 3.95 3.05 -3.59
CA ILE A 26 3.31 3.87 -4.63
C ILE A 26 3.81 3.45 -6.01
N PHE A 27 5.12 3.24 -6.16
CA PHE A 27 5.72 2.78 -7.41
C PHE A 27 5.14 1.42 -7.85
N THR A 28 4.96 0.49 -6.91
CA THR A 28 4.32 -0.79 -7.18
C THR A 28 2.88 -0.60 -7.66
N GLN A 29 2.09 0.26 -7.01
CA GLN A 29 0.70 0.55 -7.40
C GLN A 29 0.60 1.17 -8.80
N ILE A 30 1.53 2.08 -9.15
CA ILE A 30 1.58 2.71 -10.47
C ILE A 30 1.94 1.67 -11.53
N THR A 31 2.92 0.81 -11.25
CA THR A 31 3.41 -0.18 -12.21
C THR A 31 2.38 -1.30 -12.46
N THR A 32 1.70 -1.77 -11.41
CA THR A 32 0.70 -2.85 -11.54
C THR A 32 -0.67 -2.31 -11.97
N GLY A 33 -0.93 -1.01 -11.80
CA GLY A 33 -2.25 -0.39 -11.95
C GLY A 33 -3.26 -0.89 -10.92
N LYS A 34 -2.84 -1.68 -9.93
CA LYS A 34 -3.70 -2.26 -8.91
C LYS A 34 -3.59 -1.44 -7.64
N LYS A 35 -4.75 -1.13 -7.04
CA LYS A 35 -4.79 -0.44 -5.74
C LYS A 35 -4.19 -1.29 -4.60
N ILE A 36 -4.36 -2.61 -4.68
CA ILE A 36 -3.78 -3.59 -3.75
C ILE A 36 -3.17 -4.74 -4.54
N ASP A 37 -1.96 -5.18 -4.15
CA ASP A 37 -1.29 -6.32 -4.78
C ASP A 37 -1.58 -7.64 -4.08
N ARG A 38 -1.91 -7.59 -2.79
CA ARG A 38 -2.21 -8.75 -1.95
C ARG A 38 -3.46 -8.52 -1.11
N PRO A 39 -4.29 -9.55 -0.87
CA PRO A 39 -5.51 -9.41 -0.06
C PRO A 39 -5.23 -8.93 1.37
N SER A 40 -4.06 -9.23 1.93
CA SER A 40 -3.67 -8.80 3.27
C SER A 40 -3.36 -7.30 3.38
N ALA A 41 -3.15 -6.58 2.28
CA ALA A 41 -2.89 -5.14 2.30
C ALA A 41 -4.16 -4.33 2.62
N ASP A 42 -5.32 -4.83 2.19
CA ASP A 42 -6.64 -4.33 2.56
C ASP A 42 -7.69 -5.44 2.29
N PRO A 43 -8.09 -6.21 3.31
CA PRO A 43 -9.03 -7.32 3.13
C PRO A 43 -10.43 -6.85 2.74
N VAL A 44 -10.84 -5.64 3.13
CA VAL A 44 -12.17 -5.09 2.81
C VAL A 44 -12.26 -4.75 1.33
N ILE A 45 -11.24 -4.08 0.79
CA ILE A 45 -11.15 -3.79 -0.65
C ILE A 45 -11.05 -5.10 -1.45
N ALA A 46 -10.28 -6.08 -0.95
CA ALA A 46 -10.14 -7.38 -1.61
C ALA A 46 -11.49 -8.12 -1.73
N ILE A 47 -12.27 -8.20 -0.65
CA ILE A 47 -13.60 -8.82 -0.66
C ILE A 47 -14.52 -8.10 -1.64
N ARG A 48 -14.59 -6.77 -1.58
CA ARG A 48 -15.44 -5.98 -2.51
C ARG A 48 -15.06 -6.21 -3.97
N ALA A 49 -13.76 -6.25 -4.28
CA ALA A 49 -13.27 -6.52 -5.63
C ALA A 49 -13.63 -7.95 -6.09
N LEU A 50 -13.56 -8.94 -5.20
CA LEU A 50 -13.97 -10.32 -5.48
C LEU A 50 -15.47 -10.42 -5.73
N SER A 51 -16.30 -9.81 -4.89
CA SER A 51 -17.75 -9.78 -5.08
C SER A 51 -18.15 -9.13 -6.41
N LEU A 52 -17.55 -7.98 -6.74
CA LEU A 52 -17.78 -7.31 -8.02
C LEU A 52 -17.38 -8.18 -9.22
N ARG A 53 -16.27 -8.89 -9.13
CA ARG A 53 -15.84 -9.83 -10.19
C ARG A 53 -16.81 -11.00 -10.33
N ALA A 54 -17.30 -11.54 -9.22
CA ALA A 54 -18.30 -12.60 -9.23
C ALA A 54 -19.58 -12.15 -9.95
N THR A 55 -20.12 -10.98 -9.58
CA THR A 55 -21.33 -10.43 -10.23
C THR A 55 -21.13 -10.14 -11.72
N MET A 56 -19.94 -9.64 -12.11
CA MET A 56 -19.62 -9.41 -13.52
C MET A 56 -19.52 -10.72 -14.32
N THR A 57 -18.98 -11.77 -13.70
CA THR A 57 -18.87 -13.10 -14.33
C THR A 57 -20.25 -13.75 -14.47
N GLU A 58 -21.12 -13.59 -13.48
CA GLU A 58 -22.51 -14.03 -13.54
C GLU A 58 -23.26 -13.30 -14.65
N LEU A 59 -23.17 -11.98 -14.75
CA LEU A 59 -23.81 -11.20 -15.81
C LEU A 59 -23.32 -11.58 -17.21
N ALA A 60 -22.02 -11.86 -17.39
CA ALA A 60 -21.47 -12.25 -18.68
C ALA A 60 -21.86 -13.67 -19.12
N GLN A 61 -22.37 -14.50 -18.20
CA GLN A 61 -22.86 -15.85 -18.50
C GLN A 61 -24.32 -15.87 -18.94
N TYR A 62 -25.08 -14.80 -18.68
CA TYR A 62 -26.43 -14.58 -19.18
C TYR A 62 -26.42 -13.89 -20.55
#